data_AF-B2A5C2-F1
#
_entry.id   AF-B2A5C2-F1
#
_cell.length_a   1.000
_cell.length_b   1.000
_cell.length_c   1.000
_cell.angle_alpha   90.00
_cell.angle_beta   90.00
_cell.angle_gamma   90.00
#
_symmetry.space_group_name_H-M   'P 1'
#
loop_
_entity.id
_entity.type
_entity.pdbx_description
1 polymer ?
#
loop_
_entity_poly.entity_id
_entity_poly.type
_entity_poly.pdbx_seq_one_letter_code
_entity_poly.pdbx_strand_id
1 'polypeptide(L)' 'MSKKIKIRSVAFNLNDPDQAKMFEHASKRTNFSSYIKRLIQRDIEGGIHQNEEDVKPEEMSIDDEDKKFMKDFI' A
#
# COMPACT_ATOMS: atom_id res chain seq x y z
N MET A 1 13.03 25.91 -24.31
CA MET A 1 13.40 25.84 -22.88
C MET A 1 13.97 24.46 -22.58
N SER A 2 15.21 24.35 -22.13
CA SER A 2 15.86 23.07 -21.81
C SER A 2 15.31 22.51 -20.49
N LYS A 3 14.95 21.22 -20.45
CA LYS A 3 14.48 20.56 -19.22
C LYS A 3 15.65 20.38 -18.25
N LYS A 4 15.55 20.94 -17.04
CA LYS A 4 16.59 20.81 -15.99
C LYS A 4 16.42 19.47 -15.26
N ILE A 5 17.05 18.42 -15.77
CA ILE A 5 16.96 17.05 -15.23
C ILE A 5 18.17 16.78 -14.33
N LYS A 6 17.94 16.21 -13.14
CA LYS A 6 18.99 15.67 -12.25
C LYS A 6 18.69 14.20 -11.95
N ILE A 7 19.73 13.37 -11.90
CA ILE A 7 19.64 11.94 -11.62
C ILE A 7 20.10 11.67 -10.18
N ARG A 8 19.44 10.75 -9.49
CA ARG A 8 19.82 10.19 -8.18
C ARG A 8 19.81 8.67 -8.28
N SER A 9 20.92 8.02 -7.98
CA SER A 9 21.06 6.55 -7.95
C SER A 9 20.97 6.03 -6.51
N VAL A 10 20.56 4.78 -6.37
CA VAL A 10 20.48 4.05 -5.09
C VAL A 10 21.14 2.69 -5.29
N ALA A 11 21.98 2.26 -4.35
CA ALA A 11 22.63 0.96 -4.34
C ALA A 11 21.99 0.05 -3.28
N PHE A 12 21.94 -1.25 -3.55
CA PHE A 12 21.48 -2.27 -2.61
C PHE A 12 22.64 -3.23 -2.33
N ASN A 13 22.93 -3.48 -1.06
CA ASN A 13 23.86 -4.52 -0.66
C ASN A 13 23.16 -5.88 -0.67
N LEU A 14 23.46 -6.74 -1.65
CA LEU A 14 22.80 -8.05 -1.76
C LEU A 14 23.28 -9.08 -0.71
N ASN A 15 24.36 -8.81 0.01
CA ASN A 15 24.79 -9.63 1.15
C ASN A 15 23.99 -9.33 2.41
N ASP A 16 23.27 -8.20 2.44
CA ASP A 16 22.31 -7.85 3.49
C ASP A 16 20.93 -8.40 3.09
N PRO A 17 20.36 -9.38 3.82
CA PRO A 17 19.09 -10.00 3.47
C PRO A 17 17.93 -9.01 3.33
N ASP A 18 17.93 -7.91 4.09
CA ASP A 18 16.83 -6.95 4.05
C ASP A 18 16.94 -6.07 2.81
N GLN A 19 18.14 -5.62 2.46
CA GLN A 19 18.37 -4.88 1.21
C GLN A 19 18.17 -5.76 -0.02
N ALA A 20 18.50 -7.05 0.04
CA ALA A 20 18.19 -8.01 -1.03
C ALA A 20 16.68 -8.11 -1.27
N LYS A 21 15.86 -8.21 -0.21
CA LYS A 21 14.39 -8.21 -0.32
C LYS A 21 13.86 -6.89 -0.89
N MET A 22 14.43 -5.75 -0.47
CA MET A 22 14.04 -4.44 -1.02
C MET A 22 14.33 -4.35 -2.52
N PHE A 23 15.51 -4.82 -2.95
CA PHE A 23 15.88 -4.86 -4.36
C PHE A 23 14.92 -5.73 -5.17
N GLU A 24 14.60 -6.93 -4.68
CA GLU A 24 13.67 -7.84 -5.35
C GLU A 24 12.26 -7.23 -5.46
N HIS A 25 11.76 -6.63 -4.36
CA HIS A 25 10.46 -5.95 -4.35
C HIS A 25 10.41 -4.80 -5.36
N ALA A 26 11.43 -3.94 -5.35
CA ALA A 26 11.51 -2.81 -6.26
C ALA A 26 11.63 -3.24 -7.73
N SER A 27 12.32 -4.36 -7.99
CA SER A 27 12.53 -4.92 -9.32
C SER A 27 11.25 -5.44 -9.98
N LYS A 28 10.19 -5.71 -9.19
CA LYS A 28 8.87 -6.08 -9.71
C LYS A 28 8.16 -4.92 -10.42
N ARG A 29 8.70 -3.70 -10.37
CA ARG A 29 8.12 -2.51 -11.00
C ARG A 29 8.79 -2.22 -12.34
N THR A 30 7.98 -2.12 -13.40
CA THR A 30 8.44 -1.81 -14.77
C THR A 30 9.24 -0.50 -14.86
N ASN A 31 8.92 0.48 -14.01
CA ASN A 31 9.65 1.74 -13.95
C ASN A 31 9.99 2.09 -12.50
N PHE A 32 11.21 1.74 -12.09
CA PHE A 32 11.74 2.02 -10.77
C PHE A 32 11.69 3.51 -10.41
N SER A 33 12.06 4.40 -11.34
CA SER A 33 12.08 5.84 -11.08
C SER A 33 10.69 6.40 -10.78
N SER A 34 9.65 5.91 -11.48
CA SER A 34 8.27 6.30 -11.24
C SER A 34 7.77 5.77 -9.89
N TYR A 35 8.16 4.55 -9.50
CA TYR A 35 7.84 3.98 -8.20
C TYR A 35 8.42 4.81 -7.06
N ILE A 36 9.74 5.10 -7.10
CA ILE A 36 10.40 5.92 -6.08
C ILE A 36 9.79 7.31 -5.97
N LYS A 37 9.44 7.95 -7.10
CA LYS A 37 8.78 9.27 -7.08
C LYS A 37 7.42 9.23 -6.37
N ARG A 38 6.64 8.16 -6.52
CA ARG A 38 5.36 7.99 -5.80
C ARG A 38 5.57 7.83 -4.31
N LEU A 39 6.60 7.09 -3.90
CA LEU A 39 6.94 6.95 -2.48
C LEU A 39 7.34 8.29 -1.86
N ILE A 40 8.21 9.04 -2.53
CA ILE A 40 8.62 10.39 -2.10
C ILE A 40 7.42 11.33 -2.07
N GLN A 41 6.55 11.28 -3.08
CA GLN A 41 5.35 12.11 -3.11
C GLN A 41 4.43 11.81 -1.92
N ARG A 42 4.18 10.52 -1.63
CA ARG A 42 3.39 10.10 -0.48
C ARG A 42 4.01 10.57 0.84
N ASP A 43 5.33 10.51 0.96
CA ASP A 43 6.08 10.98 2.13
C ASP A 43 5.92 12.50 2.32
N ILE A 44 6.08 13.29 1.24
CA ILE A 44 5.86 14.75 1.24
C ILE A 44 4.42 15.10 1.63
N GLU A 45 3.44 14.35 1.12
CA GLU A 45 2.01 14.57 1.40
C GLU A 45 1.60 14.18 2.83
N GLY A 46 2.55 13.77 3.68
CA GLY A 46 2.28 13.38 5.06
C GLY A 46 1.55 12.04 5.14
N GLY A 47 1.85 11.14 4.18
CA GLY A 47 1.20 9.87 3.90
C GLY A 47 0.21 9.39 4.96
N ILE A 48 -1.07 9.33 4.57
CA ILE A 48 -2.14 8.76 5.39
C ILE A 48 -1.67 7.38 5.87
N HIS A 49 -1.26 7.33 7.13
CA HIS A 49 -1.46 6.17 7.96
C HIS A 49 -2.98 6.10 8.00
N GLN A 50 -3.57 5.07 7.40
CA GLN A 50 -4.90 4.70 7.84
C GLN A 50 -4.68 4.37 9.31
N ASN A 51 -4.96 5.34 10.17
CA ASN A 51 -5.11 5.08 11.58
C ASN A 51 -6.12 3.94 11.62
N GLU A 52 -5.73 2.82 12.23
CA GLU A 52 -6.63 1.76 12.64
C GLU A 52 -7.51 2.27 13.80
N GLU A 53 -8.13 3.44 13.63
CA GLU A 53 -9.10 4.01 14.55
C GLU A 53 -10.36 4.32 13.73
N ASP A 54 -11.47 3.72 14.19
CA ASP A 54 -12.84 3.80 13.68
C ASP A 54 -13.27 2.79 12.60
N VAL A 55 -13.13 1.49 12.89
CA VAL A 55 -14.27 0.56 12.69
C VAL A 55 -14.72 0.08 14.06
N LYS A 56 -15.64 0.83 14.69
CA LYS A 56 -16.49 0.23 15.71
C LYS A 56 -17.30 -0.86 14.99
N PRO A 57 -17.44 -2.08 15.55
CA PRO A 57 -18.43 -3.01 15.04
C PRO A 57 -19.79 -2.34 15.22
N GLU A 58 -20.37 -1.80 14.16
CA GLU A 58 -21.80 -1.61 14.12
C GLU A 58 -22.40 -3.01 14.29
N GLU A 59 -23.08 -3.22 15.42
CA GLU A 59 -23.94 -4.37 15.60
C GLU A 59 -24.92 -4.36 14.42
N MET A 60 -24.72 -5.25 13.45
CA MET A 60 -25.75 -5.56 12.46
C MET A 60 -26.95 -6.08 13.27
N SER A 61 -27.94 -5.23 13.47
CA SER A 61 -29.27 -5.67 13.83
C SER A 61 -29.80 -6.45 12.64
N ILE A 62 -29.58 -7.77 12.67
CA ILE A 62 -30.24 -8.69 11.74
C ILE A 62 -31.72 -8.61 12.06
N ASP A 63 -32.46 -7.94 11.19
CA ASP A 63 -33.90 -7.94 11.14
C ASP A 63 -34.41 -9.37 10.94
N ASP A 64 -35.60 -9.65 11.48
CA ASP A 64 -36.11 -11.02 11.54
C ASP A 64 -36.39 -11.62 10.14
N GLU A 65 -36.40 -10.80 9.09
CA GLU A 65 -36.43 -11.27 7.69
C GLU A 65 -35.10 -11.90 7.26
N ASP A 66 -33.95 -11.34 7.66
CA ASP A 66 -32.63 -11.85 7.30
C ASP A 66 -32.31 -13.19 8.02
N LYS A 67 -32.84 -13.38 9.24
CA LYS A 67 -32.76 -14.69 9.93
C LYS A 67 -33.60 -15.75 9.24
N LYS A 68 -34.73 -15.37 8.65
CA LYS A 68 -35.61 -16.29 7.91
C LYS A 68 -34.93 -16.76 6.63
N PHE A 69 -34.25 -15.86 5.92
CA PHE A 69 -33.49 -16.19 4.71
C PHE A 69 -32.37 -17.22 4.98
N MET A 70 -31.67 -17.09 6.12
CA MET A 70 -30.61 -18.03 6.53
C MET A 70 -31.14 -19.42 6.92
N LYS A 71 -32.37 -19.50 7.42
CA LYS A 71 -32.99 -20.77 7.84
C LYS A 71 -33.46 -21.62 6.66
N ASP A 72 -33.73 -20.99 5.52
CA ASP A 72 -34.18 -21.66 4.30
C ASP A 72 -33.01 -22.23 3.45
N PHE A 73 -31.76 -21.95 3.83
CA PHE A 73 -30.55 -22.38 3.09
C PHE A 73 -29.77 -23.55 3.76
N ILE A 74 -30.25 -24.09 4.89
CA ILE A 74 -29.74 -25.31 5.54
C ILE A 74 -30.82 -26.38 5.52
#